data_AF-A0A0M0K163-F1
#
_entry.id   AF-A0A0M0K163-F1
#
_cell.length_a   1.000
_cell.length_b   1.000
_cell.length_c   1.000
_cell.angle_alpha   90.00
_cell.angle_beta   90.00
_cell.angle_gamma   90.00
#
_symmetry.space_group_name_H-M   'P 1'
#
loop_
_entity.id
_entity.type
_entity.pdbx_description
1 polymer ?
#
loop_
_entity_poly.entity_id
_entity_poly.type
_entity_poly.pdbx_seq_one_letter_code
_entity_poly.pdbx_strand_id
1 'polypeptide(L)'
;MRKSEVALPADDPFGKRHLSRAALAWRIGGRFVVSPTPEQLQCLSDGDYALLTVAPSKADQFGLIWSPAPIVLPYHADAREHPICAARELAGLELAWPLHGEQRRAAPLFVDGQRRPLRHKHVDSTFQDMLLAAGVSPEQASTLSMHSWRIYLACALLAAGASTSQILSMLRWRSDEALRLYARLNDSDYATWLDAAADATIDSIRTSNVVTLAEAAAANEHREWLRKAAQAHERLFDPTATPQHTHDDAVAEMLGAANGLAAAAATYDAQDAA
;
A
#
# COMPACT_ATOMS: atom_id res chain seq x y z
N MET A 1 -1.82 13.63 -1.16
CA MET A 1 -2.07 14.90 -0.42
C MET A 1 -3.04 14.64 0.75
N ARG A 2 -3.21 15.53 1.73
CA ARG A 2 -4.19 15.36 2.82
C ARG A 2 -5.47 16.14 2.53
N LYS A 3 -6.64 15.61 2.91
CA LYS A 3 -7.94 16.28 2.72
C LYS A 3 -7.96 17.69 3.33
N SER A 4 -7.43 17.83 4.55
CA SER A 4 -7.36 19.10 5.27
C SER A 4 -6.42 20.13 4.65
N GLU A 5 -5.57 19.76 3.68
CA GLU A 5 -4.71 20.71 2.96
C GLU A 5 -5.43 21.28 1.73
N VAL A 6 -6.42 20.54 1.19
CA VAL A 6 -7.10 20.84 -0.09
C VAL A 6 -8.54 21.31 0.07
N ALA A 7 -9.15 21.01 1.22
CA ALA A 7 -10.54 21.32 1.50
C ALA A 7 -10.70 21.71 2.99
N LEU A 8 -11.80 22.43 3.26
CA LEU A 8 -12.07 23.04 4.54
C LEU A 8 -13.29 22.39 5.22
N PRO A 9 -13.35 22.35 6.56
CA PRO A 9 -14.60 22.14 7.29
C PRO A 9 -15.69 23.16 6.89
N ALA A 10 -16.91 22.89 7.34
CA ALA A 10 -18.01 23.85 7.22
C ALA A 10 -17.63 25.14 7.96
N ASP A 11 -17.89 26.28 7.32
CA ASP A 11 -17.68 27.64 7.86
C ASP A 11 -16.24 28.02 8.25
N ASP A 12 -15.29 27.09 8.16
CA ASP A 12 -13.87 27.37 8.40
C ASP A 12 -13.30 28.32 7.33
N PRO A 13 -12.53 29.35 7.74
CA PRO A 13 -11.91 30.28 6.82
C PRO A 13 -10.69 29.65 6.14
N PHE A 14 -10.46 30.04 4.88
CA PHE A 14 -9.20 29.75 4.20
C PHE A 14 -8.03 30.48 4.89
N GLY A 15 -6.84 29.91 4.85
CA GLY A 15 -5.70 30.44 5.60
C GLY A 15 -4.42 29.65 5.38
N LYS A 16 -3.37 30.00 6.13
CA LYS A 16 -1.98 29.53 5.93
C LYS A 16 -1.75 28.03 6.08
N ARG A 17 -2.73 27.26 6.58
CA ARG A 17 -2.67 25.80 6.70
C ARG A 17 -3.18 25.06 5.46
N HIS A 18 -3.68 25.81 4.48
CA HIS A 18 -4.33 25.30 3.29
C HIS A 18 -3.52 25.67 2.05
N LEU A 19 -3.60 24.85 1.01
CA LEU A 19 -2.89 25.10 -0.24
C LEU A 19 -3.50 26.29 -0.97
N SER A 20 -2.69 27.33 -1.16
CA SER A 20 -3.01 28.46 -2.01
C SER A 20 -2.45 28.27 -3.41
N ARG A 21 -2.87 29.09 -4.38
CA ARG A 21 -2.27 29.10 -5.72
C ARG A 21 -0.78 29.42 -5.70
N ALA A 22 -0.30 30.16 -4.70
CA ALA A 22 1.12 30.43 -4.51
C ALA A 22 1.94 29.20 -4.08
N ALA A 23 1.28 28.13 -3.61
CA ALA A 23 1.93 26.87 -3.33
C ALA A 23 2.32 26.09 -4.60
N LEU A 24 1.71 26.44 -5.74
CA LEU A 24 1.96 25.83 -7.04
C LEU A 24 2.98 26.64 -7.85
N ALA A 25 4.08 25.99 -8.17
CA ALA A 25 5.10 26.46 -9.09
C ALA A 25 5.34 25.40 -10.19
N TRP A 26 6.11 25.76 -11.20
CA TRP A 26 6.35 24.92 -12.36
C TRP A 26 7.83 24.92 -12.73
N ARG A 27 8.29 23.82 -13.32
CA ARG A 27 9.48 23.77 -14.15
C ARG A 27 9.01 23.66 -15.60
N ILE A 28 9.24 24.69 -16.40
CA ILE A 28 8.81 24.77 -17.80
C ILE A 28 10.04 25.06 -18.66
N GLY A 29 10.37 24.18 -19.59
CA GLY A 29 11.55 24.31 -20.46
C GLY A 29 12.84 24.50 -19.66
N GLY A 30 12.96 23.82 -18.51
CA GLY A 30 14.12 23.97 -17.63
C GLY A 30 14.21 25.33 -16.91
N ARG A 31 13.10 26.07 -16.73
CA ARG A 31 13.05 27.31 -15.92
C ARG A 31 11.99 27.20 -14.83
N PHE A 32 12.28 27.74 -13.64
CA PHE A 32 11.30 27.79 -12.57
C PHE A 32 10.34 28.96 -12.76
N VAL A 33 9.04 28.70 -12.63
CA VAL A 33 7.96 29.66 -12.87
C VAL A 33 6.91 29.55 -11.76
N VAL A 34 6.75 30.61 -10.96
CA VAL A 34 5.82 30.63 -9.79
C VAL A 34 4.46 31.27 -10.08
N SER A 35 4.34 31.96 -11.21
CA SER A 35 3.13 32.62 -11.69
C SER A 35 3.13 32.50 -13.22
N PRO A 36 2.82 31.31 -13.76
CA PRO A 36 2.94 31.05 -15.19
C PRO A 36 1.90 31.85 -15.99
N THR A 37 2.25 32.26 -17.20
CA THR A 37 1.29 32.80 -18.16
C THR A 37 0.52 31.67 -18.84
N PRO A 38 -0.66 31.94 -19.42
CA PRO A 38 -1.39 30.94 -20.20
C PRO A 38 -0.56 30.32 -21.32
N GLU A 39 0.27 31.12 -22.02
CA GLU A 39 1.13 30.65 -23.10
C GLU A 39 2.19 29.67 -22.57
N GLN A 40 2.77 29.96 -21.40
CA GLN A 40 3.74 29.05 -20.77
C GLN A 40 3.10 27.70 -20.40
N LEU A 41 1.85 27.70 -19.93
CA LEU A 41 1.12 26.47 -19.60
C LEU A 41 0.74 25.67 -20.85
N GLN A 42 0.43 26.33 -21.95
CA GLN A 42 0.13 25.69 -23.23
C GLN A 42 1.37 25.05 -23.87
N CYS A 43 2.57 25.52 -23.53
CA CYS A 43 3.84 24.97 -23.99
C CYS A 43 4.39 23.83 -23.10
N LEU A 44 3.65 23.37 -22.09
CA LEU A 44 4.09 22.25 -21.26
C LEU A 44 4.34 20.99 -22.11
N SER A 45 5.43 20.30 -21.82
CA SER A 45 5.90 19.13 -22.55
C SER A 45 6.52 18.09 -21.61
N ASP A 46 6.79 16.89 -22.11
CA ASP A 46 7.43 15.86 -21.31
C ASP A 46 8.81 16.33 -20.79
N GLY A 47 9.05 16.11 -19.49
CA GLY A 47 10.21 16.64 -18.78
C GLY A 47 9.91 17.91 -17.96
N ASP A 48 8.78 18.59 -18.24
CA ASP A 48 8.24 19.61 -17.37
C ASP A 48 7.52 19.00 -16.16
N TYR A 49 7.35 19.77 -15.09
CA TYR A 49 6.64 19.30 -13.90
C TYR A 49 6.05 20.44 -13.07
N ALA A 50 4.97 20.13 -12.36
CA ALA A 50 4.43 20.97 -11.31
C ALA A 50 5.14 20.68 -9.98
N LEU A 51 5.29 21.72 -9.16
CA LEU A 51 5.82 21.69 -7.82
C LEU A 51 4.76 22.20 -6.86
N LEU A 52 4.45 21.41 -5.84
CA LEU A 52 3.59 21.83 -4.74
C LEU A 52 4.38 21.92 -3.45
N THR A 53 4.50 23.14 -2.93
CA THR A 53 4.99 23.38 -1.57
C THR A 53 3.84 23.15 -0.60
N VAL A 54 4.08 22.33 0.42
CA VAL A 54 3.02 21.94 1.36
C VAL A 54 3.06 22.83 2.60
N ALA A 55 1.87 23.09 3.15
CA ALA A 55 1.74 23.80 4.41
C ALA A 55 2.16 22.91 5.60
N PRO A 56 2.50 23.50 6.75
CA PRO A 56 2.70 22.75 7.99
C PRO A 56 1.48 21.88 8.33
N SER A 57 1.72 20.68 8.86
CA SER A 57 0.68 19.69 9.12
C SER A 57 0.76 19.12 10.53
N LYS A 58 -0.24 18.36 11.01
CA LYS A 58 -0.13 17.66 12.32
C LYS A 58 1.13 16.78 12.43
N ALA A 59 1.59 16.21 11.32
CA ALA A 59 2.79 15.37 11.32
C ALA A 59 4.10 16.18 11.21
N ASP A 60 4.00 17.47 10.90
CA ASP A 60 5.13 18.38 10.74
C ASP A 60 4.65 19.81 11.03
N GLN A 61 4.38 20.08 12.32
CA GLN A 61 3.68 21.29 12.76
C GLN A 61 4.48 22.56 12.49
N PHE A 62 5.80 22.43 12.39
CA PHE A 62 6.73 23.52 12.12
C PHE A 62 7.24 23.53 10.66
N GLY A 63 6.82 22.56 9.85
CA GLY A 63 7.25 22.46 8.45
C GLY A 63 8.74 22.15 8.28
N LEU A 64 9.38 21.51 9.25
CA LEU A 64 10.84 21.30 9.25
C LEU A 64 11.24 19.98 8.60
N ILE A 65 10.33 19.01 8.54
CA ILE A 65 10.66 17.63 8.14
C ILE A 65 10.27 17.38 6.68
N TRP A 66 9.05 17.76 6.30
CA TRP A 66 8.50 17.44 4.98
C TRP A 66 8.33 18.67 4.09
N SER A 67 8.12 19.84 4.67
CA SER A 67 7.96 21.07 3.88
C SER A 67 9.23 21.54 3.12
N PRO A 68 10.47 21.15 3.51
CA PRO A 68 11.65 21.44 2.69
C PRO A 68 11.70 20.72 1.34
N ALA A 69 10.96 19.61 1.19
CA ALA A 69 10.89 18.84 -0.05
C ALA A 69 9.53 19.09 -0.74
N PRO A 70 9.49 19.73 -1.93
CA PRO A 70 8.23 19.92 -2.64
C PRO A 70 7.70 18.60 -3.20
N ILE A 71 6.39 18.51 -3.39
CA ILE A 71 5.80 17.43 -4.18
C ILE A 71 6.09 17.74 -5.65
N VAL A 72 6.78 16.83 -6.32
CA VAL A 72 7.03 16.89 -7.76
C VAL A 72 5.95 16.08 -8.47
N LEU A 73 5.27 16.71 -9.43
CA LEU A 73 4.23 16.09 -10.25
C LEU A 73 4.64 16.19 -11.72
N PRO A 74 5.11 15.09 -12.34
CA PRO A 74 5.57 15.12 -13.72
C PRO A 74 4.42 15.44 -14.68
N TYR A 75 4.72 16.24 -15.70
CA TYR A 75 3.84 16.44 -16.84
C TYR A 75 4.06 15.32 -17.85
N HIS A 76 2.95 14.74 -18.31
CA HIS A 76 2.91 13.76 -19.38
C HIS A 76 1.91 14.24 -20.43
N ALA A 77 2.39 14.49 -21.64
CA ALA A 77 1.58 15.04 -22.73
C ALA A 77 0.52 14.05 -23.22
N ASP A 78 0.89 12.77 -23.37
CA ASP A 78 -0.02 11.74 -23.88
C ASP A 78 -0.95 11.21 -22.78
N ALA A 79 -2.22 11.57 -22.88
CA ALA A 79 -3.27 11.10 -21.98
C ALA A 79 -3.66 9.63 -22.20
N ARG A 80 -3.27 9.00 -23.31
CA ARG A 80 -3.52 7.57 -23.57
C ARG A 80 -2.51 6.71 -22.83
N GLU A 81 -1.24 7.09 -22.89
CA GLU A 81 -0.16 6.40 -22.15
C GLU A 81 -0.22 6.71 -20.65
N HIS A 82 -0.49 7.98 -20.31
CA HIS A 82 -0.58 8.45 -18.93
C HIS A 82 -1.96 9.05 -18.64
N PRO A 83 -2.99 8.20 -18.44
CA PRO A 83 -4.36 8.68 -18.20
C PRO A 83 -4.47 9.56 -16.96
N ILE A 84 -3.70 9.25 -15.91
CA ILE A 84 -3.66 10.01 -14.66
C ILE A 84 -2.42 10.92 -14.67
N CYS A 85 -2.62 12.23 -14.89
CA CYS A 85 -1.55 13.23 -14.79
C CYS A 85 -2.03 14.46 -14.02
N ALA A 86 -1.62 14.56 -12.76
CA ALA A 86 -2.00 15.68 -11.91
C ALA A 86 -1.48 17.04 -12.45
N ALA A 87 -0.32 17.07 -13.10
CA ALA A 87 0.22 18.30 -13.69
C ALA A 87 -0.67 18.83 -14.83
N ARG A 88 -1.23 17.95 -15.70
CA ARG A 88 -2.20 18.39 -16.72
C ARG A 88 -3.44 19.01 -16.09
N GLU A 89 -4.01 18.36 -15.07
CA GLU A 89 -5.22 18.86 -14.40
C GLU A 89 -4.96 20.21 -13.70
N LEU A 90 -3.79 20.38 -13.07
CA LEU A 90 -3.38 21.66 -12.47
C LEU A 90 -3.16 22.75 -13.52
N ALA A 91 -2.61 22.42 -14.68
CA ALA A 91 -2.48 23.37 -15.79
C ALA A 91 -3.86 23.77 -16.32
N GLY A 92 -4.77 22.82 -16.48
CA GLY A 92 -6.16 23.07 -16.85
C GLY A 92 -6.86 24.00 -15.86
N LEU A 93 -6.66 23.78 -14.55
CA LEU A 93 -7.17 24.66 -13.49
C LEU A 93 -6.61 26.08 -13.59
N GLU A 94 -5.30 26.22 -13.80
CA GLU A 94 -4.63 27.52 -13.95
C GLU A 94 -5.13 28.27 -15.20
N LEU A 95 -5.38 27.56 -16.31
CA LEU A 95 -5.91 28.11 -17.56
C LEU A 95 -7.39 28.50 -17.44
N ALA A 96 -8.21 27.68 -16.77
CA ALA A 96 -9.63 27.96 -16.57
C ALA A 96 -9.84 29.18 -15.68
N TRP A 97 -8.99 29.35 -14.65
CA TRP A 97 -9.07 30.45 -13.69
C TRP A 97 -7.71 31.12 -13.50
N PRO A 98 -7.27 31.96 -14.46
CA PRO A 98 -5.98 32.63 -14.40
C PRO A 98 -5.88 33.54 -13.18
N LEU A 99 -4.75 33.47 -12.47
CA LEU A 99 -4.46 34.31 -11.32
C LEU A 99 -2.96 34.54 -11.19
N HIS A 100 -2.56 35.80 -11.01
CA HIS A 100 -1.16 36.20 -11.06
C HIS A 100 -0.73 37.02 -9.84
N GLY A 101 0.59 37.08 -9.62
CA GLY A 101 1.19 37.91 -8.59
C GLY A 101 0.70 37.59 -7.17
N GLU A 102 0.55 38.65 -6.36
CA GLU A 102 0.24 38.56 -4.93
C GLU A 102 -1.09 37.89 -4.61
N GLN A 103 -2.07 38.00 -5.51
CA GLN A 103 -3.40 37.44 -5.31
C GLN A 103 -3.38 35.91 -5.17
N ARG A 104 -2.36 35.25 -5.76
CA ARG A 104 -2.14 33.80 -5.66
C ARG A 104 -1.97 33.32 -4.21
N ARG A 105 -1.49 34.17 -3.29
CA ARG A 105 -1.28 33.80 -1.88
C ARG A 105 -2.59 33.67 -1.10
N ALA A 106 -3.58 34.50 -1.43
CA ALA A 106 -4.87 34.52 -0.74
C ALA A 106 -5.90 33.58 -1.37
N ALA A 107 -5.68 33.14 -2.62
CA ALA A 107 -6.59 32.27 -3.33
C ALA A 107 -6.32 30.78 -3.03
N PRO A 108 -7.35 29.99 -2.70
CA PRO A 108 -7.24 28.53 -2.61
C PRO A 108 -6.78 27.91 -3.95
N LEU A 109 -5.94 26.88 -3.89
CA LEU A 109 -5.52 26.13 -5.07
C LEU A 109 -6.67 25.35 -5.69
N PHE A 110 -7.43 24.64 -4.85
CA PHE A 110 -8.58 23.83 -5.27
C PHE A 110 -9.87 24.55 -4.92
N VAL A 111 -10.74 24.72 -5.91
CA VAL A 111 -11.99 25.48 -5.79
C VAL A 111 -13.17 24.75 -6.39
N ASP A 112 -14.37 25.10 -5.94
CA ASP A 112 -15.63 24.72 -6.57
C ASP A 112 -15.89 25.53 -7.85
N GLY A 113 -16.99 25.22 -8.56
CA GLY A 113 -17.38 25.96 -9.77
C GLY A 113 -17.67 27.45 -9.55
N GLN A 114 -17.85 27.89 -8.30
CA GLN A 114 -18.03 29.29 -7.90
C GLN A 114 -16.72 29.93 -7.38
N ARG A 115 -15.57 29.26 -7.57
CA ARG A 115 -14.23 29.70 -7.15
C ARG A 115 -14.05 29.84 -5.64
N ARG A 116 -14.88 29.16 -4.85
CA ARG A 116 -14.75 29.08 -3.39
C ARG A 116 -13.90 27.88 -3.01
N PRO A 117 -13.20 27.91 -1.86
CA PRO A 117 -12.46 26.74 -1.39
C PRO A 117 -13.36 25.50 -1.31
N LEU A 118 -12.83 24.35 -1.70
CA LEU A 118 -13.54 23.07 -1.55
C LEU A 118 -13.88 22.80 -0.07
N ARG A 119 -15.01 22.14 0.15
CA ARG A 119 -15.49 21.75 1.49
C ARG A 119 -15.38 20.25 1.69
N HIS A 120 -15.06 19.81 2.91
CA HIS A 120 -14.93 18.39 3.27
C HIS A 120 -16.13 17.58 2.82
N LYS A 121 -17.35 18.02 3.18
CA LYS A 121 -18.59 17.31 2.82
C LYS A 121 -18.74 17.15 1.31
N HIS A 122 -18.42 18.19 0.55
CA HIS A 122 -18.53 18.15 -0.91
C HIS A 122 -17.46 17.24 -1.53
N VAL A 123 -16.23 17.30 -1.04
CA VAL A 123 -15.16 16.40 -1.49
C VAL A 123 -15.50 14.95 -1.18
N ASP A 124 -16.02 14.67 0.02
CA ASP A 124 -16.40 13.31 0.41
C ASP A 124 -17.58 12.79 -0.44
N SER A 125 -18.60 13.61 -0.71
CA SER A 125 -19.72 13.20 -1.58
C SER A 125 -19.27 12.98 -3.02
N THR A 126 -18.51 13.91 -3.59
CA THR A 126 -17.99 13.78 -4.96
C THR A 126 -17.06 12.58 -5.10
N PHE A 127 -16.27 12.29 -4.06
CA PHE A 127 -15.43 11.11 -4.04
C PHE A 127 -16.26 9.82 -4.09
N GLN A 128 -17.34 9.74 -3.32
CA GLN A 128 -18.27 8.60 -3.35
C GLN A 128 -18.94 8.47 -4.72
N ASP A 129 -19.43 9.57 -5.29
CA ASP A 129 -20.04 9.59 -6.63
C ASP A 129 -19.06 9.08 -7.70
N MET A 130 -17.78 9.46 -7.60
CA MET A 130 -16.73 8.99 -8.51
C MET A 130 -16.47 7.49 -8.38
N LEU A 131 -16.49 6.93 -7.17
CA LEU A 131 -16.32 5.48 -6.96
C LEU A 131 -17.47 4.70 -7.60
N LEU A 132 -18.71 5.14 -7.37
CA LEU A 132 -19.89 4.52 -7.96
C LEU A 132 -19.89 4.61 -9.49
N ALA A 133 -19.51 5.78 -10.04
CA ALA A 133 -19.40 5.98 -11.48
C ALA A 133 -18.29 5.10 -12.11
N ALA A 134 -17.25 4.77 -11.36
CA ALA A 134 -16.19 3.85 -11.76
C ALA A 134 -16.60 2.36 -11.65
N GLY A 135 -17.82 2.07 -11.19
CA GLY A 135 -18.35 0.70 -11.07
C GLY A 135 -18.02 0.01 -9.74
N VAL A 136 -17.51 0.72 -8.73
CA VAL A 136 -17.34 0.16 -7.39
C VAL A 136 -18.71 -0.04 -6.75
N SER A 137 -18.95 -1.19 -6.13
CA SER A 137 -20.25 -1.48 -5.50
C SER A 137 -20.51 -0.50 -4.35
N PRO A 138 -21.78 -0.15 -4.06
CA PRO A 138 -22.12 0.73 -2.93
C PRO A 138 -21.57 0.24 -1.58
N GLU A 139 -21.58 -1.08 -1.37
CA GLU A 139 -21.06 -1.71 -0.16
C GLU A 139 -19.56 -1.46 -0.03
N GLN A 140 -18.79 -1.68 -1.10
CA GLN A 140 -17.35 -1.44 -1.12
C GLN A 140 -17.02 0.06 -1.01
N ALA A 141 -17.73 0.92 -1.76
CA ALA A 141 -17.52 2.36 -1.76
C ALA A 141 -17.72 2.97 -0.37
N SER A 142 -18.67 2.46 0.42
CA SER A 142 -18.91 2.90 1.80
C SER A 142 -17.73 2.69 2.75
N THR A 143 -16.82 1.75 2.43
CA THR A 143 -15.60 1.47 3.20
C THR A 143 -14.43 2.35 2.78
N LEU A 144 -14.54 3.02 1.64
CA LEU A 144 -13.48 3.82 1.05
C LEU A 144 -13.65 5.30 1.40
N SER A 145 -12.53 5.95 1.68
CA SER A 145 -12.47 7.40 1.86
C SER A 145 -11.28 7.96 1.10
N MET A 146 -11.19 9.29 1.01
CA MET A 146 -9.99 9.96 0.50
C MET A 146 -8.71 9.55 1.24
N HIS A 147 -8.81 9.07 2.49
CA HIS A 147 -7.66 8.52 3.21
C HIS A 147 -7.23 7.17 2.66
N SER A 148 -8.17 6.34 2.21
CA SER A 148 -7.91 5.02 1.63
C SER A 148 -6.99 5.10 0.41
N TRP A 149 -7.04 6.19 -0.37
CA TRP A 149 -6.10 6.43 -1.47
C TRP A 149 -4.64 6.62 -1.04
N ARG A 150 -4.41 7.17 0.15
CA ARG A 150 -3.05 7.31 0.69
C ARG A 150 -2.50 5.93 1.09
N ILE A 151 -3.37 5.04 1.56
CA ILE A 151 -3.04 3.65 1.88
C ILE A 151 -2.74 2.91 0.58
N TYR A 152 -3.60 3.03 -0.44
CA TYR A 152 -3.38 2.47 -1.77
C TYR A 152 -2.02 2.89 -2.35
N LEU A 153 -1.71 4.19 -2.31
CA LEU A 153 -0.41 4.69 -2.78
C LEU A 153 0.77 4.10 -2.00
N ALA A 154 0.62 3.89 -0.68
CA ALA A 154 1.66 3.23 0.13
C ALA A 154 1.93 1.80 -0.34
N CYS A 155 0.87 1.02 -0.55
CA CYS A 155 0.97 -0.35 -1.04
C CYS A 155 1.54 -0.40 -2.46
N ALA A 156 1.08 0.49 -3.35
CA ALA A 156 1.57 0.56 -4.73
C ALA A 156 3.07 0.91 -4.80
N LEU A 157 3.54 1.85 -3.96
CA LEU A 157 4.96 2.19 -3.86
C LEU A 157 5.78 1.04 -3.29
N LEU A 158 5.28 0.35 -2.27
CA LEU A 158 5.95 -0.82 -1.70
C LEU A 158 6.09 -1.94 -2.74
N ALA A 159 5.03 -2.23 -3.48
CA ALA A 159 5.01 -3.20 -4.58
C ALA A 159 5.99 -2.82 -5.70
N ALA A 160 6.16 -1.52 -5.96
CA ALA A 160 7.14 -1.01 -6.91
C ALA A 160 8.59 -1.03 -6.37
N GLY A 161 8.82 -1.56 -5.16
CA GLY A 161 10.14 -1.67 -4.55
C GLY A 161 10.65 -0.41 -3.88
N ALA A 162 9.79 0.58 -3.62
CA ALA A 162 10.18 1.79 -2.90
C ALA A 162 10.58 1.44 -1.45
N SER A 163 11.65 2.08 -0.95
CA SER A 163 12.07 1.92 0.43
C SER A 163 11.07 2.57 1.39
N THR A 164 11.08 2.12 2.65
CA THR A 164 10.31 2.74 3.73
C THR A 164 10.53 4.25 3.82
N SER A 165 11.77 4.73 3.68
CA SER A 165 12.06 6.17 3.75
C SER A 165 11.47 6.95 2.57
N GLN A 166 11.46 6.37 1.36
CA GLN A 166 10.81 6.94 0.19
C GLN A 166 9.28 7.03 0.39
N ILE A 167 8.65 5.95 0.87
CA ILE A 167 7.20 5.91 1.12
C ILE A 167 6.80 6.93 2.19
N LEU A 168 7.53 6.99 3.32
CA LEU A 168 7.29 7.96 4.38
C LEU A 168 7.40 9.40 3.88
N SER A 169 8.41 9.68 3.04
CA SER A 169 8.61 11.00 2.44
C SER A 169 7.46 11.37 1.49
N MET A 170 7.10 10.48 0.56
CA MET A 170 6.04 10.74 -0.43
C MET A 170 4.66 10.90 0.23
N LEU A 171 4.37 10.11 1.26
CA LEU A 171 3.10 10.21 1.99
C LEU A 171 3.12 11.27 3.10
N ARG A 172 4.29 11.75 3.52
CA ARG A 172 4.48 12.65 4.67
C ARG A 172 3.92 12.04 5.96
N TRP A 173 4.32 10.79 6.22
CA TRP A 173 4.02 10.09 7.47
C TRP A 173 5.20 10.23 8.44
N ARG A 174 4.90 10.43 9.73
CA ARG A 174 5.93 10.79 10.72
C ARG A 174 6.67 9.60 11.29
N SER A 175 6.07 8.40 11.29
CA SER A 175 6.63 7.23 11.96
C SER A 175 6.46 5.97 11.12
N ASP A 176 7.42 5.07 11.29
CA ASP A 176 7.40 3.70 10.75
C ASP A 176 6.18 2.91 11.23
N GLU A 177 5.64 3.24 12.40
CA GLU A 177 4.41 2.65 12.92
C GLU A 177 3.20 2.94 12.02
N ALA A 178 3.12 4.15 11.45
CA ALA A 178 2.10 4.46 10.45
C ALA A 178 2.31 3.64 9.16
N LEU A 179 3.56 3.35 8.80
CA LEU A 179 3.86 2.50 7.64
C LEU A 179 3.44 1.06 7.89
N ARG A 180 3.76 0.48 9.06
CA ARG A 180 3.36 -0.89 9.44
C ARG A 180 1.86 -1.11 9.49
N LEU A 181 1.09 -0.06 9.81
CA LEU A 181 -0.37 -0.14 9.85
C LEU A 181 -1.01 -0.18 8.46
N TYR A 182 -0.34 0.36 7.44
CA TYR A 182 -0.98 0.67 6.16
C TYR A 182 -0.30 0.10 4.91
N ALA A 183 1.03 0.03 4.87
CA ALA A 183 1.74 -0.58 3.75
C ALA A 183 1.77 -2.09 3.97
N ARG A 184 0.97 -2.82 3.18
CA ARG A 184 0.91 -4.28 3.22
C ARG A 184 1.65 -4.85 2.02
N LEU A 185 2.37 -5.94 2.24
CA LEU A 185 2.88 -6.76 1.14
C LEU A 185 1.68 -7.28 0.34
N ASN A 186 1.81 -7.34 -0.97
CA ASN A 186 0.84 -8.05 -1.78
C ASN A 186 0.92 -9.55 -1.48
N ASP A 187 -0.17 -10.27 -1.69
CA ASP A 187 -0.24 -11.72 -1.42
C ASP A 187 0.85 -12.50 -2.18
N SER A 188 1.17 -12.11 -3.42
CA SER A 188 2.23 -12.71 -4.23
C SER A 188 3.64 -12.45 -3.67
N ASP A 189 3.89 -11.23 -3.21
CA ASP A 189 5.18 -10.85 -2.64
C ASP A 189 5.36 -11.52 -1.29
N TYR A 190 4.29 -11.60 -0.49
CA TYR A 190 4.25 -12.32 0.77
C TYR A 190 4.50 -13.82 0.58
N ALA A 191 3.85 -14.46 -0.40
CA ALA A 191 4.08 -15.86 -0.76
C ALA A 191 5.53 -16.08 -1.22
N THR A 192 6.06 -15.19 -2.06
CA THR A 192 7.47 -15.23 -2.50
C THR A 192 8.44 -15.11 -1.33
N TRP A 193 8.17 -14.21 -0.37
CA TRP A 193 8.98 -14.06 0.84
C TRP A 193 8.86 -15.27 1.77
N LEU A 194 7.69 -15.91 1.84
CA LEU A 194 7.53 -17.16 2.58
C LEU A 194 8.31 -18.32 1.94
N ASP A 195 8.26 -18.44 0.62
CA ASP A 195 9.04 -19.44 -0.12
C ASP A 195 10.54 -19.18 0.05
N ALA A 196 10.98 -17.93 -0.12
CA ALA A 196 12.37 -17.54 0.10
C ALA A 196 12.82 -17.74 1.56
N ALA A 197 11.94 -17.51 2.54
CA ALA A 197 12.21 -17.78 3.96
C ALA A 197 12.26 -19.29 4.26
N ALA A 198 11.46 -20.11 3.56
CA ALA A 198 11.48 -21.57 3.70
C ALA A 198 12.81 -22.17 3.21
N ASP A 199 13.49 -21.49 2.28
CA ASP A 199 14.80 -21.87 1.76
C ASP A 199 15.98 -21.13 2.42
N ALA A 200 15.70 -20.13 3.27
CA ALA A 200 16.74 -19.35 3.92
C ALA A 200 17.51 -20.18 4.96
N THR A 201 18.85 -20.17 4.86
CA THR A 201 19.72 -20.72 5.90
C THR A 201 19.98 -19.65 6.96
N ILE A 202 19.55 -19.90 8.20
CA ILE A 202 19.70 -18.95 9.32
C ILE A 202 21.00 -19.25 10.07
N ASP A 203 22.03 -18.43 9.85
CA ASP A 203 23.36 -18.55 10.48
C ASP A 203 23.68 -17.39 11.46
N SER A 204 22.67 -16.57 11.80
CA SER A 204 22.81 -15.43 12.72
C SER A 204 23.05 -15.87 14.17
N ILE A 205 24.28 -15.71 14.67
CA ILE A 205 24.69 -16.08 16.03
C ILE A 205 24.53 -14.92 17.02
N ARG A 206 23.74 -15.13 18.08
CA ARG A 206 23.80 -14.35 19.34
C ARG A 206 24.37 -15.23 20.45
N THR A 207 25.10 -14.64 21.38
CA THR A 207 25.80 -15.37 22.47
C THR A 207 24.87 -16.26 23.31
N SER A 208 23.60 -15.90 23.43
CA SER A 208 22.56 -16.68 24.13
C SER A 208 22.04 -17.90 23.36
N ASN A 209 22.29 -17.97 22.05
CA ASN A 209 21.64 -18.93 21.15
C ASN A 209 22.61 -19.99 20.60
N VAL A 210 23.86 -20.03 21.11
CA VAL A 210 24.89 -20.96 20.62
C VAL A 210 24.49 -22.43 20.82
N VAL A 211 23.84 -22.75 21.94
CA VAL A 211 23.32 -24.11 22.21
C VAL A 211 22.15 -24.44 21.28
N THR A 212 21.28 -23.47 21.02
CA THR A 212 20.09 -23.62 20.15
C THR A 212 20.45 -23.77 18.67
N LEU A 213 21.57 -23.19 18.24
CA LEU A 213 22.05 -23.31 16.85
C LEU A 213 22.66 -24.68 16.56
N ALA A 214 23.30 -25.33 17.55
CA ALA A 214 23.75 -26.71 17.41
C ALA A 214 22.57 -27.68 17.24
N GLU A 215 21.47 -27.45 17.99
CA GLU A 215 20.22 -28.21 17.85
C GLU A 215 19.50 -27.91 16.52
N ALA A 216 19.51 -26.66 16.07
CA ALA A 216 18.92 -26.26 14.78
C ALA A 216 19.70 -26.83 13.58
N ALA A 217 21.02 -26.93 13.65
CA ALA A 217 21.84 -27.58 12.62
C ALA A 217 21.47 -29.06 12.45
N ALA A 218 21.31 -29.79 13.57
CA ALA A 218 20.84 -31.18 13.55
C ALA A 218 19.41 -31.31 12.99
N ALA A 219 18.52 -30.35 13.29
CA ALA A 219 17.17 -30.32 12.72
C ALA A 219 17.19 -30.03 11.20
N ASN A 220 18.14 -29.23 10.72
CA ASN A 220 18.28 -28.93 9.30
C ASN A 220 18.82 -30.15 8.51
N GLU A 221 19.78 -30.89 9.07
CA GLU A 221 20.22 -32.17 8.51
C GLU A 221 19.08 -33.19 8.45
N HIS A 222 18.23 -33.25 9.48
CA HIS A 222 17.05 -34.10 9.49
C HIS A 222 16.02 -33.70 8.42
N ARG A 223 15.80 -32.40 8.19
CA ARG A 223 14.93 -31.89 7.13
C ARG A 223 15.48 -32.17 5.73
N GLU A 224 16.79 -32.03 5.52
CA GLU A 224 17.43 -32.41 4.27
C GLU A 224 17.31 -33.91 4.00
N TRP A 225 17.46 -34.74 5.04
CA TRP A 225 17.22 -36.17 4.95
C TRP A 225 15.77 -36.47 4.57
N LEU A 226 14.78 -35.84 5.23
CA LEU A 226 13.36 -36.00 4.90
C LEU A 226 13.03 -35.56 3.47
N ARG A 227 13.60 -34.45 2.98
CA ARG A 227 13.44 -34.01 1.58
C ARG A 227 14.02 -35.01 0.59
N LYS A 228 15.23 -35.54 0.85
CA LYS A 228 15.85 -36.58 0.01
C LYS A 228 15.04 -37.88 0.04
N ALA A 229 14.51 -38.26 1.20
CA ALA A 229 13.65 -39.43 1.35
C ALA A 229 12.32 -39.27 0.61
N ALA A 230 11.69 -38.10 0.69
CA ALA A 230 10.46 -37.78 -0.05
C ALA A 230 10.69 -37.80 -1.57
N GLN A 231 11.75 -37.17 -2.06
CA GLN A 231 12.12 -37.20 -3.49
C GLN A 231 12.50 -38.61 -3.98
N ALA A 232 13.11 -39.44 -3.13
CA ALA A 232 13.38 -40.83 -3.46
C ALA A 232 12.08 -41.66 -3.51
N HIS A 233 11.12 -41.38 -2.62
CA HIS A 233 9.83 -42.06 -2.59
C HIS A 233 8.94 -41.67 -3.78
N GLU A 234 8.95 -40.39 -4.19
CA GLU A 234 8.27 -39.90 -5.40
C GLU A 234 8.80 -40.56 -6.69
N ARG A 235 10.10 -40.88 -6.74
CA ARG A 235 10.71 -41.61 -7.87
C ARG A 235 10.40 -43.11 -7.89
N LEU A 236 9.93 -43.67 -6.77
CA LEU A 236 9.53 -45.07 -6.61
C LEU A 236 8.00 -45.26 -6.64
N PHE A 237 7.25 -44.16 -6.77
CA PHE A 237 5.79 -44.18 -6.80
C PHE A 237 5.28 -44.75 -8.13
N ASP A 238 4.75 -45.97 -8.09
CA ASP A 238 3.97 -46.56 -9.18
C ASP A 238 2.47 -46.32 -8.94
N PRO A 239 1.84 -45.38 -9.67
CA PRO A 239 0.42 -45.08 -9.49
C PRO A 239 -0.50 -46.27 -9.83
N THR A 240 0.00 -47.31 -10.51
CA THR A 240 -0.79 -48.50 -10.87
C THR A 240 -0.77 -49.60 -9.80
N ALA A 241 0.17 -49.54 -8.86
CA ALA A 241 0.28 -50.48 -7.74
C ALA A 241 -0.46 -50.00 -6.46
N THR A 242 -1.04 -48.79 -6.49
CA THR A 242 -1.76 -48.21 -5.35
C THR A 242 -3.18 -48.79 -5.29
N PRO A 243 -3.59 -49.49 -4.21
CA PRO A 243 -4.95 -50.01 -4.10
C PRO A 243 -5.96 -48.87 -4.16
N GLN A 244 -6.87 -48.91 -5.13
CA GLN A 244 -7.97 -47.94 -5.22
C GLN A 244 -9.04 -48.30 -4.19
N HIS A 245 -8.89 -47.78 -2.97
CA HIS A 245 -9.98 -47.79 -2.00
C HIS A 245 -10.98 -46.71 -2.36
N THR A 246 -12.27 -47.04 -2.38
CA THR A 246 -13.28 -46.00 -2.44
C THR A 246 -13.27 -45.23 -1.12
N HIS A 247 -13.76 -43.98 -1.13
CA HIS A 247 -13.85 -43.16 0.08
C HIS A 247 -14.56 -43.91 1.22
N ASP A 248 -15.55 -44.73 0.89
CA ASP A 248 -16.32 -45.51 1.87
C ASP A 248 -15.49 -46.66 2.48
N ASP A 249 -14.58 -47.27 1.72
CA ASP A 249 -13.67 -48.31 2.22
C ASP A 249 -12.66 -47.72 3.22
N ALA A 250 -12.09 -46.55 2.90
CA ALA A 250 -11.14 -45.86 3.77
C ALA A 250 -11.79 -45.39 5.08
N VAL A 251 -13.04 -44.93 5.02
CA VAL A 251 -13.82 -44.54 6.21
C VAL A 251 -14.16 -45.76 7.05
N ALA A 252 -14.54 -46.88 6.45
CA ALA A 252 -14.85 -48.11 7.17
C ALA A 252 -13.62 -48.69 7.89
N GLU A 253 -12.44 -48.66 7.24
CA GLU A 253 -11.18 -49.10 7.84
C GLU A 253 -10.76 -48.21 9.01
N MET A 254 -10.87 -46.89 8.86
CA MET A 254 -10.56 -45.93 9.92
C MET A 254 -11.48 -46.10 11.13
N LEU A 255 -12.78 -46.33 10.91
CA LEU A 255 -13.74 -46.61 11.98
C LEU A 255 -13.47 -47.96 12.66
N GLY A 256 -13.06 -48.97 11.91
CA GLY A 256 -12.62 -50.26 12.46
C GLY A 256 -11.41 -50.13 13.38
N ALA A 257 -10.39 -49.38 12.95
CA ALA A 257 -9.20 -49.11 13.75
C ALA A 257 -9.51 -48.31 15.02
N ALA A 258 -10.39 -47.30 14.93
CA ALA A 258 -10.83 -46.51 16.08
C ALA A 258 -11.59 -47.36 17.11
N ASN A 259 -12.45 -48.28 16.65
CA ASN A 259 -13.17 -49.20 17.53
C ASN A 259 -12.22 -50.21 18.21
N GLY A 260 -11.19 -50.68 17.50
CA GLY A 260 -10.15 -51.54 18.07
C GLY A 260 -9.34 -50.84 19.17
N LEU A 261 -8.98 -49.57 18.95
CA LEU A 261 -8.30 -48.73 19.94
C LEU A 261 -9.18 -48.45 21.18
N ALA A 262 -10.48 -48.20 20.98
CA ALA A 262 -11.42 -48.01 22.08
C ALA A 262 -11.59 -49.28 22.94
N ALA A 263 -11.62 -50.47 22.31
CA ALA A 263 -11.69 -51.74 23.02
C ALA A 263 -10.40 -52.04 23.80
N ALA A 264 -9.23 -51.72 23.24
CA ALA A 264 -7.95 -51.87 23.92
C ALA A 264 -7.84 -50.92 25.14
N ALA A 265 -8.30 -49.68 25.00
CA ALA A 265 -8.35 -48.70 26.09
C ALA A 265 -9.27 -49.16 27.24
N ALA A 266 -10.47 -49.68 26.92
CA ALA A 266 -11.39 -50.22 27.93
C ALA A 266 -10.82 -51.45 28.67
N THR A 267 -9.97 -52.23 28.01
CA THR A 267 -9.28 -53.37 28.65
C THR A 267 -8.19 -52.89 29.60
N TYR A 268 -7.52 -51.79 29.28
CA TYR A 268 -6.51 -51.16 30.13
C TYR A 268 -7.14 -50.52 31.38
N ASP A 269 -8.26 -49.80 31.21
CA ASP A 269 -9.00 -49.18 32.33
C ASP A 269 -9.59 -50.23 33.31
N ALA A 270 -9.95 -51.42 32.83
CA ALA A 270 -10.43 -52.52 33.67
C ALA A 270 -9.30 -53.21 34.46
N GLN A 271 -8.05 -53.11 34.00
CA GLN A 271 -6.88 -53.66 34.69
C GLN A 271 -6.34 -52.73 35.79
N ASP A 272 -6.58 -51.42 35.68
CA ASP A 272 -6.21 -50.41 36.70
C ASP A 272 -7.23 -50.29 37.85
N ALA A 273 -8.41 -50.92 37.73
CA ALA A 273 -9.48 -50.87 38.72
C ALA A 273 -9.57 -52.11 39.65
N ALA A 274 -8.60 -53.04 39.58
CA ALA A 274 -8.49 -54.25 40.41
C ALA A 274 -7.21 -54.21 41.28
#